data_AF-Q0CVV9-F1
#
_entry.id   AF-Q0CVV9-F1
#
_cell.length_a   1.000
_cell.length_b   1.000
_cell.length_c   1.000
_cell.angle_alpha   90.00
_cell.angle_beta   90.00
_cell.angle_gamma   90.00
#
_symmetry.space_group_name_H-M   'P 1'
#
loop_
_entity.id
_entity.type
_entity.pdbx_description
1 polymer ?
#
loop_
_entity_poly.entity_id
_entity_poly.type
_entity_poly.pdbx_seq_one_letter_code
_entity_poly.pdbx_strand_id
1 'polypeptide(L)'
;MASAQVVNVTLPALPQGWSAEKDFKAVGTLTGATQRNLEPVGPHFLAHARRKRHARTFSEDERIQAQQNVTKTEEDDDDNISEPEDPMMLAREAKDWKSQDHYAVLGLSKLRWRATPEQIKRAHRKKVLRHHPDKKAALGDRDENDNFFKCIQIATELLLDPVRRRQFDSVDETCDVEPPTKKEVQKGDFFKLWRPVFESEARFSRVQPVPQLGDENSSFEEVDNFYNFWYSFDSWRTFEYLDEDVPDDNESRDQKRHVEKKNANARRKRKTEDTARLRRLVDDCAAMDERIKKFRKAARADKDKKRLEKEAEAKRLAEEKEKARLEEEQRKKEAEEAAKADREKAKKAKEAAKNAAKKNKRVLKGSVKDVNYFADGEPSAAQVDGVLTDVDLIISKIDSEELAALAERLGAAGKDAAAVKNVVLMDYDMFYVHFLSFEAYISVSCLPPFQWVLHEVHGWSEWAVGPASPRLGVEFFVGCSCSDSIVIGSTSVSVVWIMILMCNQMPAFLPVPCSGSHPTELIVYGWTAIPLPLDGTYHGKRNLQPGAV
;
A
#
# COMPACT_ATOMS: atom_id res chain seq x y z
N MET A 1 6.77 16.83 67.49
CA MET A 1 6.20 18.19 67.68
C MET A 1 6.07 18.80 66.30
N ALA A 2 4.90 18.76 65.69
CA ALA A 2 4.69 19.34 64.36
C ALA A 2 4.69 20.87 64.49
N SER A 3 5.55 21.56 63.73
CA SER A 3 5.57 23.01 63.66
C SER A 3 4.35 23.49 62.88
N ALA A 4 3.42 24.17 63.56
CA ALA A 4 2.33 24.85 62.88
C ALA A 4 2.89 26.03 62.08
N GLN A 5 2.91 25.92 60.75
CA GLN A 5 3.16 27.06 59.88
C GLN A 5 1.93 27.97 59.93
N VAL A 6 2.04 29.08 60.65
CA VAL A 6 1.03 30.14 60.66
C VAL A 6 1.17 30.90 59.34
N VAL A 7 0.27 30.63 58.40
CA VAL A 7 0.19 31.38 57.15
C VAL A 7 -0.62 32.66 57.44
N ASN A 8 0.06 33.80 57.56
CA ASN A 8 -0.59 35.11 57.66
C ASN A 8 -1.11 35.53 56.28
N VAL A 9 -2.27 34.99 55.89
CA VAL A 9 -3.01 35.49 54.73
C VAL A 9 -3.88 36.65 55.19
N THR A 10 -3.44 37.88 54.92
CA THR A 10 -4.33 39.04 54.99
C THR A 10 -5.18 39.07 53.72
N LEU A 11 -6.50 38.97 53.89
CA LEU A 11 -7.42 39.08 52.76
C LEU A 11 -7.32 40.51 52.16
N PRO A 12 -7.40 40.65 50.83
CA PRO A 12 -7.32 41.95 50.18
C PRO A 12 -8.46 42.87 50.66
N ALA A 13 -8.16 44.17 50.77
CA ALA A 13 -9.14 45.16 51.16
C ALA A 13 -10.31 45.19 50.15
N LEU A 14 -11.53 45.27 50.66
CA LEU A 14 -12.73 45.32 49.84
C LEU A 14 -12.71 46.60 48.97
N PRO A 15 -13.14 46.52 47.69
CA PRO A 15 -13.14 47.66 46.78
C PRO A 15 -14.05 48.79 47.27
N GLN A 16 -13.63 50.04 47.02
CA GLN A 16 -14.37 51.26 47.37
C GLN A 16 -15.72 51.29 46.65
N GLY A 17 -16.79 50.90 47.36
CA GLY A 17 -18.15 50.79 46.83
C GLY A 17 -18.90 49.50 47.22
N TRP A 18 -18.22 48.54 47.82
CA TRP A 18 -18.85 47.30 48.29
C TRP A 18 -19.85 47.54 49.44
N SER A 19 -21.08 47.06 49.30
CA SER A 19 -22.08 47.05 50.37
C SER A 19 -22.51 45.61 50.69
N ALA A 20 -22.50 45.27 51.99
CA ALA A 20 -22.73 43.90 52.45
C ALA A 20 -24.08 43.30 52.03
N GLU A 21 -25.11 44.13 51.85
CA GLU A 21 -26.46 43.68 51.54
C GLU A 21 -26.72 43.46 50.05
N LYS A 22 -26.01 44.17 49.15
CA LYS A 22 -26.25 44.10 47.69
C LYS A 22 -25.25 43.22 46.95
N ASP A 23 -24.03 43.10 47.47
CA ASP A 23 -22.91 42.46 46.78
C ASP A 23 -22.58 41.07 47.33
N PHE A 24 -23.26 40.61 48.40
CA PHE A 24 -23.12 39.25 48.91
C PHE A 24 -23.99 38.26 48.12
N LYS A 25 -23.37 37.53 47.19
CA LYS A 25 -24.00 36.41 46.48
C LYS A 25 -23.49 35.09 47.05
N ALA A 26 -24.30 34.41 47.86
CA ALA A 26 -23.95 33.08 48.36
C ALA A 26 -23.80 32.11 47.18
N VAL A 27 -22.57 31.67 46.90
CA VAL A 27 -22.25 30.81 45.74
C VAL A 27 -22.64 29.33 45.99
N GLY A 28 -22.96 28.99 47.23
CA GLY A 28 -23.46 27.66 47.62
C GLY A 28 -23.45 27.48 49.14
N THR A 29 -24.10 26.42 49.60
CA THR A 29 -24.04 25.96 51.00
C THR A 29 -22.98 24.89 51.15
N LEU A 30 -22.14 24.96 52.19
CA LEU A 30 -21.22 23.87 52.55
C LEU A 30 -22.04 22.60 52.81
N THR A 31 -21.60 21.48 52.23
CA THR A 31 -22.19 20.16 52.52
C THR A 31 -22.01 19.82 54.00
N GLY A 32 -23.04 19.22 54.60
CA GLY A 32 -23.02 18.83 56.01
C GLY A 32 -21.89 17.84 56.32
N ALA A 33 -21.34 17.93 57.53
CA ALA A 33 -20.29 17.01 57.98
C ALA A 33 -20.79 15.56 57.92
N THR A 34 -20.10 14.71 57.16
CA THR A 34 -20.43 13.29 57.04
C THR A 34 -19.50 12.49 57.95
N GLN A 35 -20.06 11.79 58.93
CA GLN A 35 -19.28 10.89 59.79
C GLN A 35 -18.89 9.64 58.98
N ARG A 36 -17.59 9.40 58.85
CA ARG A 36 -17.02 8.23 58.13
C ARG A 36 -16.19 7.42 59.12
N ASN A 37 -16.34 6.10 59.09
CA ASN A 37 -15.43 5.22 59.80
C ASN A 37 -14.10 5.19 59.02
N LEU A 38 -13.03 5.62 59.68
CA LEU A 38 -11.67 5.53 59.15
C LEU A 38 -11.04 4.26 59.68
N GLU A 39 -10.70 3.35 58.77
CA GLU A 39 -9.90 2.19 59.14
C GLU A 39 -8.46 2.65 59.43
N PRO A 40 -7.85 2.20 60.53
CA PRO A 40 -6.48 2.56 60.83
C PRO A 40 -5.55 1.81 59.87
N VAL A 41 -5.05 2.51 58.86
CA VAL A 41 -4.13 1.97 57.85
C VAL A 41 -2.78 2.68 57.94
N GLY A 42 -1.73 1.97 57.54
CA GLY A 42 -0.39 2.55 57.36
C GLY A 42 0.68 2.11 58.38
N PRO A 43 1.94 2.58 58.18
CA PRO A 43 3.11 2.04 58.86
C PRO A 43 3.04 2.14 60.39
N HIS A 44 2.47 3.22 60.92
CA HIS A 44 2.37 3.43 62.36
C HIS A 44 1.32 2.52 63.03
N PHE A 45 0.21 2.22 62.35
CA PHE A 45 -0.77 1.25 62.84
C PHE A 45 -0.18 -0.17 62.82
N LEU A 46 0.50 -0.55 61.74
CA LEU A 46 1.20 -1.83 61.65
C LEU A 46 2.28 -1.98 62.74
N ALA A 47 3.03 -0.91 63.03
CA ALA A 47 3.99 -0.88 64.13
C ALA A 47 3.30 -1.04 65.50
N HIS A 48 2.17 -0.37 65.72
CA HIS A 48 1.38 -0.54 66.94
C HIS A 48 0.82 -1.97 67.09
N ALA A 49 0.26 -2.53 66.02
CA ALA A 49 -0.27 -3.90 65.99
C ALA A 49 0.85 -4.93 66.25
N ARG A 50 2.03 -4.73 65.66
CA ARG A 50 3.24 -5.55 65.91
C ARG A 50 3.65 -5.50 67.38
N ARG A 51 3.79 -4.31 67.96
CA ARG A 51 4.11 -4.15 69.39
C ARG A 51 3.10 -4.84 70.29
N LYS A 52 1.80 -4.68 69.99
CA LYS A 52 0.71 -5.31 70.75
C LYS A 52 0.71 -6.83 70.62
N ARG A 53 0.99 -7.37 69.42
CA ARG A 53 1.08 -8.82 69.17
C ARG A 53 2.26 -9.47 69.88
N HIS A 54 3.39 -8.76 69.95
CA HIS A 54 4.63 -9.29 70.54
C HIS A 54 4.86 -8.85 71.99
N ALA A 55 3.92 -8.11 72.60
CA ALA A 55 4.03 -7.55 73.95
C ALA A 55 5.33 -6.77 74.20
N ARG A 56 5.78 -5.99 73.20
CA ARG A 56 7.04 -5.24 73.23
C ARG A 56 6.81 -3.77 73.59
N THR A 57 7.77 -3.19 74.29
CA THR A 57 7.83 -1.73 74.47
C THR A 57 8.24 -1.03 73.17
N PHE A 58 8.01 0.28 73.08
CA PHE A 58 8.37 1.07 71.89
C PHE A 58 9.88 0.99 71.59
N SER A 59 10.72 1.17 72.61
CA SER A 59 12.19 1.13 72.48
C SER A 59 12.71 -0.27 72.13
N GLU A 60 12.09 -1.31 72.66
CA GLU A 60 12.46 -2.70 72.35
C GLU A 60 12.11 -3.08 70.92
N ASP A 61 10.89 -2.75 70.44
CA ASP A 61 10.49 -3.02 69.05
C ASP A 61 11.32 -2.18 68.07
N GLU A 62 11.64 -0.93 68.40
CA GLU A 62 12.53 -0.08 67.59
C GLU A 62 13.95 -0.66 67.51
N ARG A 63 14.51 -1.14 68.63
CA ARG A 63 15.82 -1.80 68.65
C ARG A 63 15.81 -3.11 67.84
N ILE A 64 14.76 -3.92 67.96
CA ILE A 64 14.63 -5.17 67.21
C ILE A 64 14.44 -4.90 65.72
N GLN A 65 13.64 -3.90 65.34
CA GLN A 65 13.48 -3.50 63.95
C GLN A 65 14.77 -2.94 63.38
N ALA A 66 15.50 -2.13 64.15
CA ALA A 66 16.81 -1.64 63.77
C ALA A 66 17.80 -2.81 63.57
N GLN A 67 17.82 -3.77 64.50
CA GLN A 67 18.68 -4.95 64.39
C GLN A 67 18.30 -5.84 63.19
N GLN A 68 17.00 -6.08 62.96
CA GLN A 68 16.51 -6.82 61.79
C GLN A 68 16.85 -6.11 60.47
N ASN A 69 16.76 -4.78 60.45
CA ASN A 69 17.17 -3.99 59.27
C ASN A 69 18.67 -4.07 59.04
N VAL A 70 19.49 -4.02 60.09
CA VAL A 70 20.95 -4.22 59.98
C VAL A 70 21.26 -5.63 59.47
N THR A 71 20.71 -6.69 60.08
CA THR A 71 20.92 -8.08 59.64
C THR A 71 20.46 -8.30 58.21
N LYS A 72 19.29 -7.76 57.82
CA LYS A 72 18.82 -7.82 56.43
C LYS A 72 19.79 -7.13 55.46
N THR A 73 20.39 -6.01 55.87
CA THR A 73 21.38 -5.30 55.07
C THR A 73 22.70 -6.08 54.97
N GLU A 74 23.12 -6.75 56.05
CA GLU A 74 24.31 -7.61 56.10
C GLU A 74 24.16 -8.89 55.25
N GLU A 75 23.00 -9.55 55.30
CA GLU A 75 22.68 -10.70 54.44
C GLU A 75 22.61 -10.29 52.96
N ASP A 76 22.04 -9.11 52.65
CA ASP A 76 22.07 -8.53 51.30
C ASP A 76 23.51 -8.15 50.84
N ASP A 77 24.49 -8.04 51.75
CA ASP A 77 25.86 -7.59 51.48
C ASP A 77 26.88 -8.73 51.26
N ASP A 78 26.57 -9.96 51.70
CA ASP A 78 27.50 -11.10 51.63
C ASP A 78 27.39 -11.91 50.33
N ASP A 79 26.19 -12.02 49.74
CA ASP A 79 25.93 -13.06 48.74
C ASP A 79 26.32 -12.75 47.28
N ASN A 80 26.80 -11.55 46.90
CA ASN A 80 27.00 -11.30 45.45
C ASN A 80 28.06 -10.31 44.97
N ILE A 81 28.85 -9.66 45.83
CA ILE A 81 29.74 -8.55 45.39
C ILE A 81 31.24 -8.81 45.67
N SER A 82 31.60 -9.82 46.46
CA SER A 82 33.01 -10.06 46.82
C SER A 82 33.65 -11.15 45.96
N GLU A 83 34.02 -10.83 44.73
CA GLU A 83 34.90 -11.70 43.94
C GLU A 83 36.33 -11.69 44.50
N PRO A 84 37.05 -12.83 44.46
CA PRO A 84 38.45 -12.90 44.87
C PRO A 84 39.30 -12.00 43.96
N GLU A 85 40.19 -11.23 44.59
CA GLU A 85 41.07 -10.29 43.88
C GLU A 85 42.28 -11.04 43.35
N ASP A 86 42.44 -11.05 42.02
CA ASP A 86 43.63 -11.62 41.38
C ASP A 86 44.87 -10.76 41.73
N PRO A 87 46.00 -11.35 42.16
CA PRO A 87 47.26 -10.62 42.34
C PRO A 87 47.65 -9.72 41.16
N MET A 88 47.29 -10.09 39.92
CA MET A 88 47.56 -9.29 38.73
C MET A 88 46.66 -8.03 38.63
N MET A 89 45.49 -8.01 39.28
CA MET A 89 44.64 -6.83 39.38
C MET A 89 45.19 -5.80 40.37
N LEU A 90 45.83 -6.27 41.44
CA LEU A 90 46.42 -5.44 42.49
C LEU A 90 47.70 -4.73 42.03
N ALA A 91 48.45 -5.35 41.12
CA ALA A 91 49.66 -4.77 40.51
C ALA A 91 49.39 -3.71 39.42
N ARG A 92 48.12 -3.36 39.15
CA ARG A 92 47.77 -2.41 38.08
C ARG A 92 48.12 -0.97 38.46
N GLU A 93 48.72 -0.25 37.52
CA GLU A 93 49.09 1.15 37.67
C GLU A 93 47.93 2.09 37.31
N ALA A 94 47.67 3.11 38.12
CA ALA A 94 46.62 4.11 37.87
C ALA A 94 46.82 4.91 36.58
N LYS A 95 48.05 4.96 36.05
CA LYS A 95 48.37 5.68 34.81
C LYS A 95 47.75 5.00 33.58
N ASP A 96 47.62 3.68 33.61
CA ASP A 96 47.04 2.89 32.52
C ASP A 96 45.55 2.59 32.74
N TRP A 97 44.81 3.54 33.31
CA TRP A 97 43.40 3.34 33.66
C TRP A 97 42.49 3.06 32.45
N LYS A 98 42.86 3.51 31.24
CA LYS A 98 42.07 3.28 30.01
C LYS A 98 41.99 1.78 29.65
N SER A 99 43.06 1.04 29.91
CA SER A 99 43.19 -0.40 29.59
C SER A 99 42.58 -1.31 30.66
N GLN A 100 42.07 -0.72 31.75
CA GLN A 100 41.57 -1.46 32.90
C GLN A 100 40.08 -1.82 32.75
N ASP A 101 39.73 -2.96 33.35
CA ASP A 101 38.33 -3.34 33.53
C ASP A 101 37.80 -2.72 34.81
N HIS A 102 37.10 -1.60 34.67
CA HIS A 102 36.53 -0.84 35.80
C HIS A 102 35.50 -1.65 36.60
N TYR A 103 34.78 -2.58 35.98
CA TYR A 103 33.84 -3.44 36.70
C TYR A 103 34.58 -4.49 37.53
N ALA A 104 35.65 -5.08 37.00
CA ALA A 104 36.46 -6.04 37.74
C ALA A 104 37.20 -5.40 38.92
N VAL A 105 37.69 -4.16 38.77
CA VAL A 105 38.31 -3.40 39.87
C VAL A 105 37.34 -3.23 41.05
N LEU A 106 36.06 -2.94 40.77
CA LEU A 106 35.02 -2.83 41.80
C LEU A 106 34.47 -4.18 42.29
N GLY A 107 34.81 -5.30 41.66
CA GLY A 107 34.25 -6.62 41.98
C GLY A 107 32.82 -6.82 41.45
N LEU A 108 32.48 -6.14 40.36
CA LEU A 108 31.18 -6.19 39.69
C LEU A 108 31.24 -6.97 38.37
N SER A 109 32.20 -7.88 38.18
CA SER A 109 32.43 -8.61 36.92
C SER A 109 31.24 -9.44 36.48
N LYS A 110 30.39 -9.92 37.41
CA LYS A 110 29.13 -10.63 37.10
C LYS A 110 27.99 -9.70 36.67
N LEU A 111 27.90 -8.51 37.26
CA LEU A 111 26.77 -7.59 37.04
C LEU A 111 27.04 -6.64 35.85
N ARG A 112 28.26 -6.13 35.72
CA ARG A 112 28.73 -5.22 34.65
C ARG A 112 27.70 -4.15 34.27
N TRP A 113 27.26 -4.13 33.01
CA TRP A 113 26.26 -3.18 32.49
C TRP A 113 24.88 -3.30 33.15
N ARG A 114 24.56 -4.44 33.79
CA ARG A 114 23.33 -4.63 34.59
C ARG A 114 23.44 -4.08 36.01
N ALA A 115 24.62 -3.65 36.46
CA ALA A 115 24.82 -3.12 37.79
C ALA A 115 24.04 -1.80 37.98
N THR A 116 23.28 -1.72 39.07
CA THR A 116 22.58 -0.48 39.46
C THR A 116 23.56 0.54 40.05
N PRO A 117 23.25 1.86 39.98
CA PRO A 117 24.08 2.88 40.61
C PRO A 117 24.31 2.63 42.11
N GLU A 118 23.32 2.09 42.82
CA GLU A 118 23.44 1.77 44.24
C GLU A 118 24.37 0.58 44.51
N GLN A 119 24.37 -0.44 43.64
CA GLN A 119 25.34 -1.54 43.70
C GLN A 119 26.77 -1.03 43.44
N ILE A 120 26.95 -0.09 42.52
CA ILE A 120 28.26 0.54 42.24
C ILE A 120 28.76 1.31 43.46
N LYS A 121 27.91 2.16 44.07
CA LYS A 121 28.27 2.89 45.31
C LYS A 121 28.60 1.94 46.46
N ARG A 122 27.85 0.85 46.61
CA ARG A 122 28.07 -0.16 47.65
C ARG A 122 29.39 -0.90 47.44
N ALA A 123 29.67 -1.35 46.22
CA ALA A 123 30.92 -1.99 45.84
C ALA A 123 32.13 -1.06 46.09
N HIS A 124 32.03 0.20 45.70
CA HIS A 124 33.04 1.22 46.01
C HIS A 124 33.30 1.36 47.51
N ARG A 125 32.25 1.52 48.35
CA ARG A 125 32.43 1.59 49.82
C ARG A 125 33.14 0.35 50.37
N LYS A 126 32.77 -0.85 49.91
CA LYS A 126 33.38 -2.12 50.33
C LYS A 126 34.87 -2.19 49.93
N LYS A 127 35.22 -1.77 48.71
CA LYS A 127 36.60 -1.76 48.19
C LYS A 127 37.46 -0.71 48.90
N VAL A 128 36.94 0.49 49.13
CA VAL A 128 37.63 1.55 49.89
C VAL A 128 37.96 1.08 51.31
N LEU A 129 37.03 0.43 52.02
CA LEU A 129 37.28 -0.06 53.38
C LEU A 129 38.33 -1.19 53.45
N ARG A 130 38.53 -1.94 52.35
CA ARG A 130 39.52 -3.02 52.25
C ARG A 130 40.90 -2.50 51.84
N HIS A 131 40.95 -1.54 50.91
CA HIS A 131 42.17 -1.04 50.28
C HIS A 131 42.53 0.39 50.65
N HIS A 132 41.96 0.94 51.73
CA HIS A 132 42.29 2.27 52.18
C HIS A 132 43.80 2.37 52.48
N PRO A 133 44.51 3.39 51.95
CA PRO A 133 45.96 3.51 52.11
C PRO A 133 46.39 3.56 53.58
N ASP A 134 45.59 4.19 54.45
CA ASP A 134 45.85 4.25 55.91
C ASP A 134 45.81 2.87 56.58
N LYS A 135 44.86 2.00 56.20
CA LYS A 135 44.71 0.66 56.76
C LYS A 135 45.77 -0.31 56.26
N LYS A 136 46.21 -0.14 55.00
CA LYS A 136 47.30 -0.91 54.39
C LYS A 136 48.67 -0.47 54.89
N ALA A 137 48.85 0.82 55.16
CA ALA A 137 50.06 1.34 55.80
C ALA A 137 50.24 0.79 57.22
N ALA A 138 49.15 0.59 57.97
CA ALA A 138 49.18 -0.07 59.27
C ALA A 138 49.57 -1.56 59.21
N LEU A 139 49.44 -2.20 58.05
CA LEU A 139 49.84 -3.59 57.78
C LEU A 139 51.26 -3.71 57.21
N GLY A 140 51.99 -2.59 57.05
CA GLY A 140 53.40 -2.57 56.65
C GLY A 140 53.66 -2.52 55.13
N ASP A 141 52.63 -2.36 54.31
CA ASP A 141 52.71 -2.45 52.84
C ASP A 141 52.37 -1.10 52.18
N ARG A 142 53.37 -0.22 52.08
CA ARG A 142 53.18 1.23 51.86
C ARG A 142 53.19 1.71 50.41
N ASP A 143 53.89 1.03 49.49
CA ASP A 143 54.20 1.62 48.17
C ASP A 143 53.43 0.98 46.98
N GLU A 144 53.04 -0.29 47.06
CA GLU A 144 52.30 -0.96 45.97
C GLU A 144 50.78 -0.72 46.04
N ASN A 145 50.24 -0.36 47.21
CA ASN A 145 48.79 -0.30 47.46
C ASN A 145 48.10 1.03 47.09
N ASP A 146 48.83 2.13 46.88
CA ASP A 146 48.22 3.43 46.53
C ASP A 146 47.75 3.48 45.07
N ASN A 147 48.44 2.77 44.18
CA ASN A 147 48.07 2.70 42.76
C ASN A 147 46.72 2.00 42.56
N PHE A 148 46.48 0.89 43.26
CA PHE A 148 45.21 0.19 43.21
C PHE A 148 44.05 1.02 43.78
N PHE A 149 44.29 1.77 44.86
CA PHE A 149 43.30 2.69 45.43
C PHE A 149 42.89 3.79 44.44
N LYS A 150 43.87 4.38 43.73
CA LYS A 150 43.59 5.33 42.64
C LYS A 150 42.80 4.68 41.50
N CYS A 151 43.08 3.43 41.13
CA CYS A 151 42.29 2.69 40.15
C CYS A 151 40.83 2.54 40.61
N ILE A 152 40.58 2.24 41.90
CA ILE A 152 39.23 2.16 42.48
C ILE A 152 38.50 3.51 42.36
N GLN A 153 39.18 4.62 42.62
CA GLN A 153 38.61 5.96 42.50
C GLN A 153 38.21 6.27 41.05
N ILE A 154 39.11 6.05 40.09
CA ILE A 154 38.86 6.29 38.66
C ILE A 154 37.70 5.40 38.16
N ALA A 155 37.71 4.11 38.50
CA ALA A 155 36.66 3.17 38.13
C ALA A 155 35.28 3.63 38.66
N THR A 156 35.23 4.13 39.89
CA THR A 156 34.00 4.63 40.50
C THR A 156 33.52 5.92 39.84
N GLU A 157 34.40 6.87 39.58
CA GLU A 157 34.06 8.12 38.90
C GLU A 157 33.47 7.86 37.52
N LEU A 158 34.08 6.94 36.77
CA LEU A 158 33.63 6.57 35.43
C LEU A 158 32.29 5.82 35.46
N LEU A 159 32.11 4.86 36.37
CA LEU A 159 30.90 4.04 36.44
C LEU A 159 29.70 4.74 37.09
N LEU A 160 29.92 5.78 37.90
CA LEU A 160 28.83 6.58 38.49
C LEU A 160 28.27 7.60 37.51
N ASP A 161 29.09 8.16 36.62
CA ASP A 161 28.61 9.06 35.57
C ASP A 161 27.93 8.26 34.45
N PRO A 162 26.62 8.46 34.18
CA PRO A 162 25.91 7.70 33.15
C PRO A 162 26.48 7.89 31.73
N VAL A 163 27.09 9.04 31.44
CA VAL A 163 27.66 9.33 30.12
C VAL A 163 28.98 8.57 29.96
N ARG A 164 29.90 8.72 30.91
CA ARG A 164 31.20 8.02 30.89
C ARG A 164 31.04 6.51 31.00
N ARG A 165 30.12 6.03 31.83
CA ARG A 165 29.75 4.62 31.90
C ARG A 165 29.29 4.10 30.55
N ARG A 166 28.42 4.83 29.85
CA ARG A 166 27.95 4.44 28.51
C ARG A 166 29.10 4.42 27.50
N GLN A 167 30.03 5.38 27.56
CA GLN A 167 31.21 5.40 26.68
C GLN A 167 32.08 4.16 26.89
N PHE A 168 32.31 3.76 28.14
CA PHE A 168 33.04 2.55 28.49
C PHE A 168 32.29 1.27 28.09
N ASP A 169 31.00 1.17 28.45
CA ASP A 169 30.15 0.04 28.07
C ASP A 169 30.08 -0.15 26.55
N SER A 170 30.27 0.93 25.78
CA SER A 170 30.32 0.85 24.31
C SER A 170 31.54 0.08 23.77
N VAL A 171 32.57 -0.16 24.57
CA VAL A 171 33.81 -0.84 24.15
C VAL A 171 34.18 -2.00 25.06
N ASP A 172 33.28 -2.39 25.96
CA ASP A 172 33.50 -3.51 26.87
C ASP A 172 33.44 -4.86 26.15
N GLU A 173 34.62 -5.38 25.80
CA GLU A 173 34.83 -6.65 25.10
C GLU A 173 34.54 -7.88 25.98
N THR A 174 34.56 -7.76 27.31
CA THR A 174 34.46 -8.94 28.21
C THR A 174 33.07 -9.59 28.21
N CYS A 175 32.04 -8.86 27.78
CA CYS A 175 30.69 -9.39 27.62
C CYS A 175 30.40 -9.87 26.20
N ASP A 176 31.32 -9.67 25.25
CA ASP A 176 31.09 -10.04 23.86
C ASP A 176 31.20 -11.56 23.75
N VAL A 177 30.12 -12.19 23.28
CA VAL A 177 30.09 -13.63 23.03
C VAL A 177 30.49 -13.85 21.58
N GLU A 178 31.58 -14.58 21.36
CA GLU A 178 32.03 -14.91 20.01
C GLU A 178 30.97 -15.74 19.27
N PRO A 179 30.75 -15.46 17.96
CA PRO A 179 29.80 -16.23 17.18
C PRO A 179 30.26 -17.69 17.03
N PRO A 180 29.35 -18.67 17.14
CA PRO A 180 29.69 -20.07 17.04
C PRO A 180 30.20 -20.43 15.63
N THR A 181 31.17 -21.32 15.56
CA THR A 181 31.69 -21.80 14.29
C THR A 181 30.70 -22.74 13.61
N LYS A 182 30.79 -22.86 12.27
CA LYS A 182 29.94 -23.78 11.48
C LYS A 182 29.99 -25.22 11.99
N LYS A 183 31.11 -25.67 12.55
CA LYS A 183 31.29 -27.02 13.09
C LYS A 183 30.55 -27.21 14.41
N GLU A 184 30.51 -26.19 15.25
CA GLU A 184 29.79 -26.23 16.53
C GLU A 184 28.29 -26.20 16.30
N VAL A 185 27.82 -25.38 15.36
CA VAL A 185 26.39 -25.32 14.99
C VAL A 185 25.91 -26.64 14.39
N GLN A 186 26.75 -27.36 13.64
CA GLN A 186 26.39 -28.68 13.10
C GLN A 186 26.27 -29.77 14.16
N LYS A 187 26.98 -29.65 15.28
CA LYS A 187 27.00 -30.65 16.37
C LYS A 187 26.07 -30.30 17.52
N GLY A 188 25.82 -29.01 17.73
CA GLY A 188 25.02 -28.46 18.82
C GLY A 188 23.66 -27.95 18.37
N ASP A 189 22.92 -27.43 19.34
CA ASP A 189 21.64 -26.77 19.11
C ASP A 189 21.88 -25.33 18.63
N PHE A 190 21.46 -25.03 17.39
CA PHE A 190 21.59 -23.72 16.76
C PHE A 190 21.08 -22.59 17.66
N PHE A 191 19.91 -22.76 18.28
CA PHE A 191 19.28 -21.70 19.06
C PHE A 191 20.04 -21.43 20.36
N LYS A 192 20.51 -22.47 21.04
CA LYS A 192 21.27 -22.31 22.29
C LYS A 192 22.62 -21.64 22.06
N LEU A 193 23.24 -21.84 20.91
CA LEU A 193 24.51 -21.22 20.55
C LEU A 193 24.34 -19.76 20.10
N TRP A 194 23.31 -19.45 19.32
CA TRP A 194 23.10 -18.10 18.76
C TRP A 194 22.36 -17.13 19.69
N ARG A 195 21.50 -17.62 20.60
CA ARG A 195 20.77 -16.75 21.54
C ARG A 195 21.70 -15.85 22.38
N PRO A 196 22.74 -16.37 23.05
CA PRO A 196 23.63 -15.54 23.86
C PRO A 196 24.35 -14.46 23.04
N VAL A 197 24.70 -14.77 21.79
CA VAL A 197 25.38 -13.84 20.86
C VAL A 197 24.46 -12.66 20.54
N PHE A 198 23.21 -12.93 20.16
CA PHE A 198 22.25 -11.85 19.88
C PHE A 198 21.83 -11.11 21.16
N GLU A 199 21.76 -11.77 22.32
CA GLU A 199 21.52 -11.09 23.60
C GLU A 199 22.68 -10.16 23.99
N SER A 200 23.93 -10.55 23.75
CA SER A 200 25.09 -9.69 23.99
C SER A 200 25.11 -8.49 23.05
N GLU A 201 24.71 -8.64 21.79
CA GLU A 201 24.64 -7.52 20.84
C GLU A 201 23.39 -6.63 21.07
N ALA A 202 22.29 -7.21 21.54
CA ALA A 202 21.02 -6.52 21.76
C ALA A 202 21.13 -5.38 22.77
N ARG A 203 22.09 -5.46 23.71
CA ARG A 203 22.39 -4.40 24.68
C ARG A 203 22.72 -3.07 24.01
N PHE A 204 23.26 -3.11 22.79
CA PHE A 204 23.64 -1.93 22.02
C PHE A 204 22.49 -1.31 21.22
N SER A 205 21.30 -1.92 21.21
CA SER A 205 20.16 -1.42 20.45
C SER A 205 19.56 -0.17 21.06
N ARG A 206 19.28 0.82 20.22
CA ARG A 206 18.44 1.98 20.56
C ARG A 206 16.95 1.67 20.50
N VAL A 207 16.55 0.74 19.65
CA VAL A 207 15.16 0.35 19.41
C VAL A 207 14.82 -0.84 20.31
N GLN A 208 13.76 -0.70 21.10
CA GLN A 208 13.27 -1.72 22.03
C GLN A 208 11.74 -1.88 21.83
N PRO A 209 11.18 -3.10 21.95
CA PRO A 209 11.86 -4.35 22.32
C PRO A 209 12.66 -4.97 21.17
N VAL A 210 13.80 -5.58 21.49
CA VAL A 210 14.60 -6.36 20.53
C VAL A 210 13.92 -7.71 20.25
N PRO A 211 13.62 -8.05 18.98
CA PRO A 211 13.07 -9.35 18.62
C PRO A 211 14.01 -10.50 19.02
N GLN A 212 13.44 -11.58 19.55
CA GLN A 212 14.20 -12.79 19.90
C GLN A 212 14.36 -13.70 18.68
N LEU A 213 15.41 -14.53 18.67
CA LEU A 213 15.69 -15.48 17.58
C LEU A 213 14.56 -16.51 17.34
N GLY A 214 13.75 -16.77 18.37
CA GLY A 214 12.67 -17.76 18.33
C GLY A 214 13.18 -19.20 18.42
N ASP A 215 12.37 -20.15 17.99
CA ASP A 215 12.59 -21.59 18.01
C ASP A 215 12.41 -22.22 16.61
N GLU A 216 12.47 -23.55 16.53
CA GLU A 216 12.31 -24.30 15.28
C GLU A 216 10.94 -24.13 14.61
N ASN A 217 9.91 -23.79 15.39
CA ASN A 217 8.52 -23.71 14.94
C ASN A 217 8.05 -22.27 14.70
N SER A 218 8.95 -21.29 14.84
CA SER A 218 8.64 -19.89 14.62
C SER A 218 8.17 -19.64 13.19
N SER A 219 7.16 -18.79 13.06
CA SER A 219 6.55 -18.45 11.78
C SER A 219 7.50 -17.69 10.87
N PHE A 220 7.21 -17.66 9.56
CA PHE A 220 8.00 -16.87 8.61
C PHE A 220 8.05 -15.40 9.00
N GLU A 221 6.93 -14.82 9.46
CA GLU A 221 6.82 -13.41 9.83
C GLU A 221 7.69 -13.06 11.04
N GLU A 222 7.73 -13.92 12.07
CA GLU A 222 8.58 -13.71 13.25
C GLU A 222 10.06 -13.78 12.89
N VAL A 223 10.44 -14.74 12.04
CA VAL A 223 11.82 -14.90 11.56
C VAL A 223 12.22 -13.71 10.67
N ASP A 224 11.34 -13.29 9.76
CA ASP A 224 11.57 -12.14 8.88
C ASP A 224 11.71 -10.84 9.69
N ASN A 225 10.84 -10.61 10.67
CA ASN A 225 10.93 -9.46 11.58
C ASN A 225 12.24 -9.46 12.37
N PHE A 226 12.67 -10.61 12.89
CA PHE A 226 13.96 -10.76 13.56
C PHE A 226 15.11 -10.34 12.64
N TYR A 227 15.24 -10.93 11.46
CA TYR A 227 16.35 -10.62 10.56
C TYR A 227 16.28 -9.18 10.03
N ASN A 228 15.09 -8.67 9.71
CA ASN A 228 14.92 -7.28 9.29
C ASN A 228 15.39 -6.31 10.37
N PHE A 229 15.02 -6.52 11.64
CA PHE A 229 15.49 -5.73 12.76
C PHE A 229 17.02 -5.69 12.84
N TRP A 230 17.68 -6.85 12.72
CA TRP A 230 19.14 -6.95 12.78
C TRP A 230 19.85 -6.39 11.55
N TYR A 231 19.24 -6.48 10.37
CA TYR A 231 19.77 -5.80 9.16
C TYR A 231 19.63 -4.28 9.23
N SER A 232 18.61 -3.78 9.92
CA SER A 232 18.40 -2.35 10.21
C SER A 232 18.85 -1.93 11.63
N PHE A 233 19.80 -2.65 12.23
CA PHE A 233 20.18 -2.44 13.62
C PHE A 233 20.75 -1.04 13.87
N ASP A 234 20.14 -0.30 14.80
CA ASP A 234 20.61 1.02 15.24
C ASP A 234 21.34 0.92 16.59
N SER A 235 22.68 0.96 16.51
CA SER A 235 23.56 0.88 17.66
C SER A 235 23.80 2.25 18.32
N TRP A 236 23.65 2.31 19.65
CA TRP A 236 24.06 3.48 20.43
C TRP A 236 25.56 3.59 20.68
N ARG A 237 26.38 2.59 20.28
CA ARG A 237 27.84 2.63 20.48
C ARG A 237 28.46 3.89 19.87
N THR A 238 29.28 4.59 20.66
CA THR A 238 29.94 5.85 20.27
C THR A 238 31.44 5.72 20.06
N PHE A 239 32.10 4.71 20.67
CA PHE A 239 33.55 4.48 20.61
C PHE A 239 34.42 5.64 21.11
N GLU A 240 33.83 6.57 21.85
CA GLU A 240 34.51 7.77 22.34
C GLU A 240 35.55 7.48 23.43
N TYR A 241 35.37 6.40 24.18
CA TYR A 241 36.36 5.93 25.15
C TYR A 241 37.72 5.61 24.52
N LEU A 242 37.74 5.27 23.22
CA LEU A 242 38.93 4.95 22.44
C LEU A 242 39.54 6.16 21.71
N ASP A 243 39.10 7.38 22.05
CA ASP A 243 39.73 8.60 21.57
C ASP A 243 41.17 8.69 22.13
N GLU A 244 42.15 8.76 21.23
CA GLU A 244 43.58 8.77 21.55
C GLU A 244 43.97 10.07 22.27
N ASP A 245 43.54 11.20 21.71
CA ASP A 245 43.95 12.54 22.11
C ASP A 245 42.76 13.26 22.74
N VAL A 246 42.85 13.64 24.02
CA VAL A 246 41.84 14.50 24.66
C VAL A 246 42.25 15.95 24.42
N PRO A 247 41.42 16.80 23.77
CA PRO A 247 41.79 18.19 23.56
C PRO A 247 42.04 18.89 24.90
N ASP A 248 43.24 19.41 25.09
CA ASP A 248 43.59 20.21 26.27
C ASP A 248 42.99 21.62 26.11
N ASP A 249 42.44 22.16 27.20
CA ASP A 249 41.85 23.49 27.22
C ASP A 249 42.91 24.60 27.11
N ASN A 250 44.19 24.28 27.29
CA ASN A 250 45.30 25.23 27.13
C ASN A 250 45.88 25.29 25.69
N GLU A 251 45.36 24.50 24.75
CA GLU A 251 45.87 24.47 23.36
C GLU A 251 45.19 25.51 22.44
N SER A 252 45.86 25.84 21.33
CA SER A 252 45.27 26.71 20.31
C SER A 252 43.97 26.12 19.78
N ARG A 253 42.96 26.98 19.53
CA ARG A 253 41.64 26.58 18.99
C ARG A 253 41.77 25.71 17.72
N ASP A 254 42.74 25.98 16.87
CA ASP A 254 42.95 25.20 15.65
C ASP A 254 43.48 23.79 15.94
N GLN A 255 44.30 23.65 16.98
CA GLN A 255 44.77 22.34 17.47
C GLN A 255 43.62 21.54 18.07
N LYS A 256 42.78 22.16 18.91
CA LYS A 256 41.55 21.54 19.43
C LYS A 256 40.65 21.03 18.32
N ARG A 257 40.40 21.85 17.29
CA ARG A 257 39.60 21.45 16.11
C ARG A 257 40.24 20.31 15.33
N HIS A 258 41.57 20.29 15.21
CA HIS A 258 42.27 19.22 14.52
C HIS A 258 42.15 17.88 15.26
N VAL A 259 42.35 17.89 16.57
CA VAL A 259 42.20 16.73 17.46
C VAL A 259 40.77 16.19 17.43
N GLU A 260 39.77 17.05 17.60
CA GLU A 260 38.36 16.66 17.52
C GLU A 260 38.01 16.03 16.16
N LYS A 261 38.58 16.54 15.06
CA LYS A 261 38.40 15.97 13.72
C LYS A 261 39.08 14.61 13.59
N LYS A 262 40.29 14.43 14.12
CA LYS A 262 41.01 13.15 14.15
C LYS A 262 40.20 12.10 14.90
N ASN A 263 39.72 12.43 16.09
CA ASN A 263 38.89 11.55 16.92
C ASN A 263 37.56 11.24 16.24
N ALA A 264 36.86 12.25 15.71
CA ALA A 264 35.60 12.03 15.00
C ALA A 264 35.75 11.08 13.79
N ASN A 265 36.87 11.17 13.06
CA ASN A 265 37.17 10.24 11.97
C ASN A 265 37.46 8.82 12.49
N ALA A 266 38.22 8.69 13.59
CA ALA A 266 38.48 7.40 14.23
C ALA A 266 37.18 6.72 14.71
N ARG A 267 36.29 7.47 15.38
CA ARG A 267 34.97 6.97 15.81
C ARG A 267 34.10 6.54 14.64
N ARG A 268 34.07 7.32 13.55
CA ARG A 268 33.34 6.96 12.31
C ARG A 268 33.87 5.68 11.68
N LYS A 269 35.20 5.51 11.64
CA LYS A 269 35.84 4.30 11.14
C LYS A 269 35.43 3.08 11.99
N ARG A 270 35.59 3.15 13.31
CA ARG A 270 35.20 2.08 14.25
C ARG A 270 33.71 1.73 14.16
N LYS A 271 32.84 2.73 14.04
CA LYS A 271 31.39 2.50 13.85
C LYS A 271 31.09 1.81 12.52
N THR A 272 31.82 2.14 11.46
CA THR A 272 31.68 1.48 10.16
C THR A 272 32.14 0.03 10.22
N GLU A 273 33.27 -0.24 10.87
CA GLU A 273 33.81 -1.58 11.10
C GLU A 273 32.87 -2.43 11.97
N ASP A 274 32.32 -1.86 13.04
CA ASP A 274 31.33 -2.51 13.91
C ASP A 274 30.04 -2.87 13.16
N THR A 275 29.53 -1.95 12.34
CA THR A 275 28.35 -2.21 11.51
C THR A 275 28.64 -3.32 10.49
N ALA A 276 29.83 -3.33 9.89
CA ALA A 276 30.23 -4.38 8.96
C ALA A 276 30.42 -5.74 9.66
N ARG A 277 30.99 -5.75 10.87
CA ARG A 277 31.10 -6.93 11.75
C ARG A 277 29.72 -7.50 12.06
N LEU A 278 28.77 -6.68 12.51
CA LEU A 278 27.42 -7.12 12.85
C LEU A 278 26.68 -7.68 11.63
N ARG A 279 26.79 -7.03 10.47
CA ARG A 279 26.20 -7.56 9.22
C ARG A 279 26.74 -8.93 8.86
N ARG A 280 28.06 -9.13 8.94
CA ARG A 280 28.68 -10.45 8.70
C ARG A 280 28.18 -11.50 9.69
N LEU A 281 28.05 -11.14 10.97
CA LEU A 281 27.51 -12.01 12.01
C LEU A 281 26.06 -12.45 11.69
N VAL A 282 25.21 -11.50 11.27
CA VAL A 282 23.83 -11.77 10.86
C VAL A 282 23.77 -12.64 9.62
N ASP A 283 24.62 -12.39 8.62
CA ASP A 283 24.71 -13.19 7.40
C ASP A 283 25.16 -14.63 7.68
N ASP A 284 26.14 -14.81 8.57
CA ASP A 284 26.63 -16.13 8.98
C ASP A 284 25.53 -16.91 9.72
N CYS A 285 24.80 -16.26 10.63
CA CYS A 285 23.63 -16.83 11.30
C CYS A 285 22.56 -17.24 10.28
N ALA A 286 22.17 -16.34 9.37
CA ALA A 286 21.15 -16.59 8.34
C ALA A 286 21.55 -17.72 7.36
N ALA A 287 22.84 -17.89 7.09
CA ALA A 287 23.34 -18.98 6.25
C ALA A 287 23.24 -20.35 6.95
N MET A 288 23.31 -20.38 8.28
CA MET A 288 23.23 -21.59 9.08
C MET A 288 21.79 -21.96 9.49
N ASP A 289 20.87 -21.00 9.55
CA ASP A 289 19.48 -21.23 9.95
C ASP A 289 18.72 -22.14 8.96
N GLU A 290 18.23 -23.28 9.47
CA GLU A 290 17.45 -24.25 8.71
C GLU A 290 16.05 -23.75 8.33
N ARG A 291 15.44 -22.84 9.11
CA ARG A 291 14.13 -22.25 8.82
C ARG A 291 14.19 -21.42 7.56
N ILE A 292 15.22 -20.58 7.41
CA ILE A 292 15.44 -19.80 6.20
C ILE A 292 15.62 -20.71 4.98
N LYS A 293 16.34 -21.83 5.12
CA LYS A 293 16.48 -22.81 4.03
C LYS A 293 15.13 -23.41 3.63
N LYS A 294 14.30 -23.78 4.60
CA LYS A 294 12.92 -24.28 4.36
C LYS A 294 12.06 -23.22 3.65
N PHE A 295 12.08 -21.97 4.12
CA PHE A 295 11.31 -20.88 3.51
C PHE A 295 11.80 -20.55 2.10
N ARG A 296 13.11 -20.51 1.84
CA ARG A 296 13.67 -20.30 0.50
C ARG A 296 13.31 -21.44 -0.45
N LYS A 297 13.30 -22.69 0.02
CA LYS A 297 12.86 -23.85 -0.76
C LYS A 297 11.37 -23.79 -1.08
N ALA A 298 10.52 -23.47 -0.09
CA ALA A 298 9.08 -23.30 -0.28
C ALA A 298 8.77 -22.16 -1.26
N ALA A 299 9.42 -21.00 -1.12
CA ALA A 299 9.25 -19.86 -2.02
C ALA A 299 9.71 -20.15 -3.46
N ARG A 300 10.78 -20.95 -3.65
CA ARG A 300 11.18 -21.42 -4.97
C ARG A 300 10.15 -22.37 -5.58
N ALA A 301 9.67 -23.33 -4.79
CA ALA A 301 8.64 -24.28 -5.23
C ALA A 301 7.33 -23.57 -5.61
N ASP A 302 6.90 -22.56 -4.86
CA ASP A 302 5.72 -21.75 -5.18
C ASP A 302 5.92 -20.94 -6.48
N LYS A 303 7.09 -20.30 -6.65
CA LYS A 303 7.43 -19.59 -7.89
C LYS A 303 7.47 -20.53 -9.09
N ASP A 304 8.08 -21.71 -8.95
CA ASP A 304 8.14 -22.72 -10.01
C ASP A 304 6.75 -23.26 -10.35
N LYS A 305 5.92 -23.53 -9.34
CA LYS A 305 4.52 -23.93 -9.52
C LYS A 305 3.73 -22.85 -10.28
N LYS A 306 3.84 -21.59 -9.87
CA LYS A 306 3.18 -20.46 -10.55
C LYS A 306 3.69 -20.27 -11.99
N ARG A 307 4.97 -20.52 -12.25
CA ARG A 307 5.52 -20.49 -13.62
C ARG A 307 4.94 -21.63 -14.47
N LEU A 308 4.91 -22.85 -13.94
CA LEU A 308 4.36 -24.02 -14.62
C LEU A 308 2.85 -23.86 -14.88
N GLU A 309 2.09 -23.30 -13.95
CA GLU A 309 0.66 -23.00 -14.14
C GLU A 309 0.44 -21.97 -15.26
N LYS A 310 1.23 -20.88 -15.29
CA LYS A 310 1.17 -19.90 -16.39
C LYS A 310 1.58 -20.48 -17.74
N GLU A 311 2.59 -21.34 -17.78
CA GLU A 311 3.03 -22.01 -19.01
C GLU A 311 1.98 -23.00 -19.51
N ALA A 312 1.36 -23.76 -18.61
CA ALA A 312 0.26 -24.67 -18.95
C ALA A 312 -0.99 -23.91 -19.45
N GLU A 313 -1.33 -22.79 -18.83
CA GLU A 313 -2.42 -21.91 -19.27
C GLU A 313 -2.12 -21.30 -20.65
N ALA A 314 -0.89 -20.79 -20.87
CA ALA A 314 -0.47 -20.26 -22.16
C ALA A 314 -0.49 -21.34 -23.26
N LYS A 315 -0.06 -22.56 -22.94
CA LYS A 315 -0.10 -23.70 -23.87
C LYS A 315 -1.54 -24.09 -24.20
N ARG A 316 -2.44 -24.16 -23.20
CA ARG A 316 -3.87 -24.42 -23.44
C ARG A 316 -4.50 -23.34 -24.32
N LEU A 317 -4.20 -22.06 -24.07
CA LEU A 317 -4.71 -20.95 -24.87
C LEU A 317 -4.16 -20.98 -26.30
N ALA A 318 -2.90 -21.36 -26.49
CA ALA A 318 -2.30 -21.53 -27.81
C ALA A 318 -2.92 -22.71 -28.58
N GLU A 319 -3.12 -23.85 -27.93
CA GLU A 319 -3.78 -25.03 -28.51
C GLU A 319 -5.24 -24.73 -28.88
N GLU A 320 -5.98 -23.99 -28.03
CA GLU A 320 -7.35 -23.57 -28.30
C GLU A 320 -7.44 -22.57 -29.46
N LYS A 321 -6.51 -21.61 -29.54
CA LYS A 321 -6.41 -20.67 -30.68
C LYS A 321 -6.04 -21.37 -31.97
N GLU A 322 -5.10 -22.31 -31.94
CA GLU A 322 -4.74 -23.13 -33.10
C GLU A 322 -5.91 -23.98 -33.57
N LYS A 323 -6.62 -24.64 -32.63
CA LYS A 323 -7.82 -25.40 -32.95
C LYS A 323 -8.93 -24.53 -33.55
N ALA A 324 -9.19 -23.35 -32.97
CA ALA A 324 -10.15 -22.40 -33.52
C ALA A 324 -9.77 -21.90 -34.91
N ARG A 325 -8.47 -21.66 -35.16
CA ARG A 325 -7.97 -21.25 -36.49
C ARG A 325 -8.16 -22.37 -37.52
N LEU A 326 -7.87 -23.61 -37.15
CA LEU A 326 -8.07 -24.78 -38.01
C LEU A 326 -9.56 -25.01 -38.31
N GLU A 327 -10.45 -24.90 -37.31
CA GLU A 327 -11.90 -25.01 -37.48
C GLU A 327 -12.46 -23.87 -38.35
N GLU A 328 -11.97 -22.64 -38.19
CA GLU A 328 -12.38 -21.51 -39.05
C GLU A 328 -11.89 -21.69 -40.49
N GLU A 329 -10.67 -22.21 -40.69
CA GLU A 329 -10.13 -22.50 -42.02
C GLU A 329 -10.91 -23.63 -42.71
N GLN A 330 -11.27 -24.69 -41.97
CA GLN A 330 -12.16 -25.75 -42.46
C GLN A 330 -13.53 -25.19 -42.85
N ARG A 331 -14.15 -24.39 -41.98
CA ARG A 331 -15.45 -23.76 -42.27
C ARG A 331 -15.42 -22.83 -43.47
N LYS A 332 -14.31 -22.10 -43.68
CA LYS A 332 -14.10 -21.26 -44.88
C LYS A 332 -13.95 -22.11 -46.15
N LYS A 333 -13.19 -23.21 -46.10
CA LYS A 333 -13.04 -24.14 -47.22
C LYS A 333 -14.37 -24.78 -47.60
N GLU A 334 -15.13 -25.25 -46.62
CA GLU A 334 -16.48 -25.83 -46.83
C GLU A 334 -17.45 -24.78 -47.39
N ALA A 335 -17.43 -23.55 -46.89
CA ALA A 335 -18.28 -22.47 -47.40
C ALA A 335 -17.89 -22.05 -48.84
N GLU A 336 -16.60 -22.04 -49.18
CA GLU A 336 -16.14 -21.74 -50.55
C GLU A 336 -16.54 -22.85 -51.52
N GLU A 337 -16.42 -24.11 -51.11
CA GLU A 337 -16.84 -25.26 -51.91
C GLU A 337 -18.36 -25.28 -52.12
N ALA A 338 -19.14 -25.02 -51.07
CA ALA A 338 -20.59 -24.85 -51.17
C ALA A 338 -20.97 -23.68 -52.10
N ALA A 339 -20.30 -22.52 -51.98
CA ALA A 339 -20.55 -21.38 -52.85
C ALA A 339 -20.16 -21.64 -54.31
N LYS A 340 -19.10 -22.42 -54.57
CA LYS A 340 -18.74 -22.88 -55.93
C LYS A 340 -19.81 -23.82 -56.48
N ALA A 341 -20.27 -24.79 -55.69
CA ALA A 341 -21.34 -25.70 -56.09
C ALA A 341 -22.65 -24.95 -56.38
N ASP A 342 -23.01 -23.95 -55.56
CA ASP A 342 -24.22 -23.14 -55.77
C ASP A 342 -24.11 -22.22 -56.98
N ARG A 343 -22.92 -21.64 -57.25
CA ARG A 343 -22.67 -20.88 -58.49
C ARG A 343 -22.79 -21.74 -59.74
N GLU A 344 -22.32 -22.98 -59.70
CA GLU A 344 -22.48 -23.91 -60.83
C GLU A 344 -23.94 -24.31 -61.03
N LYS A 345 -24.68 -24.62 -59.95
CA LYS A 345 -26.11 -24.89 -60.02
C LYS A 345 -26.89 -23.69 -60.57
N ALA A 346 -26.58 -22.48 -60.12
CA ALA A 346 -27.21 -21.24 -60.59
C ALA A 346 -26.90 -20.95 -62.07
N LYS A 347 -25.67 -21.22 -62.54
CA LYS A 347 -25.32 -21.12 -63.97
C LYS A 347 -26.14 -22.09 -64.82
N LYS A 348 -26.22 -23.36 -64.40
CA LYS A 348 -27.02 -24.40 -65.09
C LYS A 348 -28.51 -24.03 -65.12
N ALA A 349 -29.06 -23.54 -64.01
CA ALA A 349 -30.45 -23.08 -63.94
C ALA A 349 -30.72 -21.87 -64.86
N LYS A 350 -29.81 -20.89 -64.90
CA LYS A 350 -29.93 -19.71 -65.78
C LYS A 350 -29.85 -20.07 -67.27
N GLU A 351 -29.05 -21.06 -67.64
CA GLU A 351 -28.97 -21.55 -69.01
C GLU A 351 -30.24 -22.31 -69.41
N ALA A 352 -30.76 -23.16 -68.53
CA ALA A 352 -32.03 -23.85 -68.74
C ALA A 352 -33.20 -22.86 -68.91
N ALA A 353 -33.28 -21.82 -68.07
CA ALA A 353 -34.31 -20.78 -68.15
C ALA A 353 -34.26 -19.98 -69.48
N LYS A 354 -33.06 -19.64 -69.97
CA LYS A 354 -32.90 -18.97 -71.27
C LYS A 354 -33.36 -19.83 -72.44
N ASN A 355 -33.09 -21.14 -72.39
CA ASN A 355 -33.51 -22.07 -73.43
C ASN A 355 -35.04 -22.28 -73.41
N ALA A 356 -35.65 -22.35 -72.22
CA ALA A 356 -37.10 -22.39 -72.06
C ALA A 356 -37.78 -21.11 -72.60
N ALA A 357 -37.29 -19.93 -72.25
CA ALA A 357 -37.83 -18.66 -72.73
C ALA A 357 -37.76 -18.51 -74.26
N LYS A 358 -36.66 -18.94 -74.89
CA LYS A 358 -36.55 -18.95 -76.37
C LYS A 358 -37.58 -19.85 -77.03
N LYS A 359 -37.83 -21.03 -76.46
CA LYS A 359 -38.86 -21.97 -76.95
C LYS A 359 -40.25 -21.35 -76.86
N ASN A 360 -40.57 -20.74 -75.72
CA ASN A 360 -41.90 -20.15 -75.48
C ASN A 360 -42.15 -18.91 -76.37
N LYS A 361 -41.16 -18.03 -76.59
CA LYS A 361 -41.27 -16.92 -77.55
C LYS A 361 -41.56 -17.40 -78.98
N ARG A 362 -40.98 -18.53 -79.38
CA ARG A 362 -41.22 -19.13 -80.71
C ARG A 362 -42.64 -19.67 -80.84
N VAL A 363 -43.21 -20.24 -79.77
CA VAL A 363 -44.60 -20.72 -79.74
C VAL A 363 -45.57 -19.56 -79.93
N LEU A 364 -45.38 -18.44 -79.22
CA LEU A 364 -46.22 -17.25 -79.38
C LEU A 364 -46.21 -16.72 -80.83
N LYS A 365 -45.02 -16.48 -81.41
CA LYS A 365 -44.92 -16.01 -82.80
C LYS A 365 -45.46 -17.01 -83.83
N GLY A 366 -45.33 -18.30 -83.55
CA GLY A 366 -45.88 -19.38 -84.39
C GLY A 366 -47.41 -19.44 -84.36
N SER A 367 -48.01 -19.30 -83.18
CA SER A 367 -49.46 -19.41 -83.00
C SER A 367 -50.26 -18.41 -83.84
N VAL A 368 -49.75 -17.19 -83.98
CA VAL A 368 -50.42 -16.13 -84.74
C VAL A 368 -50.21 -16.25 -86.25
N LYS A 369 -49.10 -16.88 -86.66
CA LYS A 369 -48.85 -17.28 -88.05
C LYS A 369 -49.76 -18.45 -88.47
N ASP A 370 -49.97 -19.42 -87.57
CA ASP A 370 -50.78 -20.62 -87.86
C ASP A 370 -52.28 -20.31 -88.04
N VAL A 371 -52.76 -19.17 -87.55
CA VAL A 371 -54.12 -18.64 -87.73
C VAL A 371 -54.21 -17.52 -88.77
N ASN A 372 -53.25 -17.47 -89.70
CA ASN A 372 -53.19 -16.50 -90.80
C ASN A 372 -53.29 -15.03 -90.35
N TYR A 373 -52.65 -14.68 -89.23
CA TYR A 373 -52.65 -13.31 -88.67
C TYR A 373 -54.06 -12.74 -88.47
N PHE A 374 -55.05 -13.62 -88.23
CA PHE A 374 -56.47 -13.30 -88.07
C PHE A 374 -57.12 -12.62 -89.30
N ALA A 375 -56.60 -12.88 -90.52
CA ALA A 375 -57.17 -12.36 -91.76
C ALA A 375 -58.11 -13.37 -92.46
N ASP A 376 -59.28 -12.89 -92.89
CA ASP A 376 -60.23 -13.63 -93.75
C ASP A 376 -59.83 -13.46 -95.24
N GLY A 377 -58.66 -14.00 -95.62
CA GLY A 377 -58.09 -13.89 -96.98
C GLY A 377 -56.57 -13.77 -97.01
N GLU A 378 -55.98 -13.27 -98.09
CA GLU A 378 -54.55 -12.94 -98.12
C GLU A 378 -54.26 -11.75 -97.19
N PRO A 379 -53.39 -11.90 -96.18
CA PRO A 379 -53.12 -10.83 -95.23
C PRO A 379 -52.28 -9.72 -95.89
N SER A 380 -52.68 -8.47 -95.68
CA SER A 380 -51.88 -7.32 -96.11
C SER A 380 -50.60 -7.19 -95.27
N ALA A 381 -49.51 -6.71 -95.86
CA ALA A 381 -48.22 -6.54 -95.17
C ALA A 381 -48.34 -5.69 -93.88
N ALA A 382 -49.21 -4.67 -93.87
CA ALA A 382 -49.45 -3.84 -92.71
C ALA A 382 -50.15 -4.58 -91.54
N GLN A 383 -51.02 -5.55 -91.84
CA GLN A 383 -51.69 -6.35 -90.80
C GLN A 383 -50.75 -7.39 -90.20
N VAL A 384 -49.90 -8.02 -91.02
CA VAL A 384 -48.86 -8.94 -90.53
C VAL A 384 -47.91 -8.21 -89.58
N ASP A 385 -47.44 -7.02 -89.96
CA ASP A 385 -46.53 -6.22 -89.14
C ASP A 385 -47.19 -5.72 -87.85
N GLY A 386 -48.45 -5.26 -87.91
CA GLY A 386 -49.19 -4.83 -86.72
C GLY A 386 -49.37 -5.96 -85.71
N VAL A 387 -49.86 -7.11 -86.17
CA VAL A 387 -50.11 -8.28 -85.31
C VAL A 387 -48.81 -8.84 -84.72
N LEU A 388 -47.70 -8.86 -85.49
CA LEU A 388 -46.40 -9.26 -84.95
C LEU A 388 -45.83 -8.23 -83.97
N THR A 389 -46.08 -6.94 -84.18
CA THR A 389 -45.70 -5.87 -83.24
C THR A 389 -46.45 -6.01 -81.92
N ASP A 390 -47.74 -6.33 -81.96
CA ASP A 390 -48.56 -6.56 -80.75
C ASP A 390 -48.08 -7.80 -79.99
N VAL A 391 -47.76 -8.89 -80.69
CA VAL A 391 -47.17 -10.10 -80.08
C VAL A 391 -45.80 -9.81 -79.47
N ASP A 392 -44.96 -9.01 -80.14
CA ASP A 392 -43.67 -8.58 -79.60
C ASP A 392 -43.81 -7.65 -78.38
N LEU A 393 -44.84 -6.81 -78.35
CA LEU A 393 -45.18 -5.98 -77.21
C LEU A 393 -45.58 -6.85 -76.01
N ILE A 394 -46.44 -7.85 -76.20
CA ILE A 394 -46.81 -8.83 -75.16
C ILE A 394 -45.55 -9.55 -74.64
N ILE A 395 -44.69 -10.07 -75.54
CA ILE A 395 -43.43 -10.75 -75.17
C ILE A 395 -42.47 -9.84 -74.38
N SER A 396 -42.53 -8.52 -74.59
CA SER A 396 -41.69 -7.56 -73.86
C SER A 396 -42.21 -7.23 -72.46
N LYS A 397 -43.48 -7.53 -72.17
CA LYS A 397 -44.18 -7.13 -70.94
C LYS A 397 -44.45 -8.27 -69.96
N ILE A 398 -44.44 -9.52 -70.43
CA ILE A 398 -44.62 -10.71 -69.60
C ILE A 398 -43.29 -11.30 -69.12
N ASP A 399 -43.28 -11.87 -67.93
CA ASP A 399 -42.09 -12.54 -67.38
C ASP A 399 -41.90 -13.97 -67.93
N SER A 400 -40.85 -14.68 -67.50
CA SER A 400 -40.56 -16.03 -68.04
C SER A 400 -41.57 -17.10 -67.62
N GLU A 401 -42.23 -16.94 -66.48
CA GLU A 401 -43.23 -17.88 -65.97
C GLU A 401 -44.57 -17.65 -66.68
N GLU A 402 -44.97 -16.39 -66.82
CA GLU A 402 -46.13 -15.95 -67.58
C GLU A 402 -46.01 -16.31 -69.06
N LEU A 403 -44.82 -16.14 -69.65
CA LEU A 403 -44.52 -16.55 -71.03
C LEU A 403 -44.65 -18.07 -71.22
N ALA A 404 -44.31 -18.88 -70.21
CA ALA A 404 -44.49 -20.33 -70.26
C ALA A 404 -45.97 -20.72 -70.18
N ALA A 405 -46.71 -20.11 -69.26
CA ALA A 405 -48.15 -20.33 -69.13
C ALA A 405 -48.92 -19.91 -70.39
N LEU A 406 -48.54 -18.78 -71.00
CA LEU A 406 -49.14 -18.30 -72.25
C LEU A 406 -48.81 -19.21 -73.43
N ALA A 407 -47.56 -19.70 -73.53
CA ALA A 407 -47.18 -20.67 -74.55
C ALA A 407 -47.92 -22.01 -74.40
N GLU A 408 -48.22 -22.44 -73.18
CA GLU A 408 -49.01 -23.66 -72.92
C GLU A 408 -50.49 -23.46 -73.31
N ARG A 409 -51.10 -22.34 -72.91
CA ARG A 409 -52.47 -21.98 -73.30
C ARG A 409 -52.61 -21.85 -74.83
N LEU A 410 -51.63 -21.26 -75.50
CA LEU A 410 -51.60 -21.16 -76.97
C LEU A 410 -51.35 -22.52 -77.63
N GLY A 411 -50.54 -23.38 -77.01
CA GLY A 411 -50.38 -24.77 -77.45
C GLY A 411 -51.67 -25.58 -77.35
N ALA A 412 -52.49 -25.34 -76.32
CA ALA A 412 -53.80 -25.95 -76.13
C ALA A 412 -54.87 -25.40 -77.10
N ALA A 413 -54.78 -24.12 -77.49
CA ALA A 413 -55.70 -23.48 -78.43
C ALA A 413 -55.55 -23.93 -79.90
N GLY A 414 -54.40 -24.51 -80.27
CA GLY A 414 -54.20 -25.13 -81.59
C GLY A 414 -54.30 -24.13 -82.76
N LYS A 415 -55.02 -24.52 -83.83
CA LYS A 415 -55.23 -23.70 -85.05
C LYS A 415 -56.59 -23.00 -85.11
N ASP A 416 -57.31 -22.96 -83.98
CA ASP A 416 -58.59 -22.29 -83.91
C ASP A 416 -58.36 -20.77 -83.78
N ALA A 417 -58.70 -20.02 -84.83
CA ALA A 417 -58.51 -18.59 -84.88
C ALA A 417 -59.27 -17.83 -83.79
N ALA A 418 -60.45 -18.32 -83.36
CA ALA A 418 -61.22 -17.69 -82.29
C ALA A 418 -60.62 -17.99 -80.91
N ALA A 419 -60.15 -19.22 -80.68
CA ALA A 419 -59.50 -19.60 -79.43
C ALA A 419 -58.13 -18.90 -79.26
N VAL A 420 -57.31 -18.82 -80.31
CA VAL A 420 -56.02 -18.12 -80.29
C VAL A 420 -56.24 -16.61 -80.10
N LYS A 421 -57.25 -16.04 -80.76
CA LYS A 421 -57.61 -14.62 -80.58
C LYS A 421 -58.09 -14.34 -79.16
N ASN A 422 -58.90 -15.23 -78.57
CA ASN A 422 -59.34 -15.09 -77.18
C ASN A 422 -58.18 -15.22 -76.19
N VAL A 423 -57.22 -16.12 -76.39
CA VAL A 423 -56.05 -16.25 -75.50
C VAL A 423 -55.14 -15.01 -75.61
N VAL A 424 -54.94 -14.47 -76.81
CA VAL A 424 -54.14 -13.25 -77.03
C VAL A 424 -54.86 -11.98 -76.52
N LEU A 425 -56.19 -11.91 -76.64
CA LEU A 425 -57.01 -10.78 -76.17
C LEU A 425 -57.32 -10.83 -74.68
N MET A 426 -57.52 -12.01 -74.08
CA MET A 426 -57.79 -12.15 -72.64
C MET A 426 -56.63 -11.64 -71.81
N ASP A 427 -55.39 -11.86 -72.24
CA ASP A 427 -54.24 -11.27 -71.56
C ASP A 427 -54.16 -9.77 -71.84
N TYR A 428 -54.47 -9.29 -73.05
CA TYR A 428 -54.61 -7.85 -73.36
C TYR A 428 -55.64 -7.11 -72.46
N ASP A 429 -56.80 -7.73 -72.18
CA ASP A 429 -57.84 -7.18 -71.30
C ASP A 429 -57.48 -7.33 -69.81
N MET A 430 -56.77 -8.40 -69.41
CA MET A 430 -56.24 -8.53 -68.05
C MET A 430 -55.20 -7.44 -67.75
N PHE A 431 -54.44 -6.98 -68.77
CA PHE A 431 -53.49 -5.87 -68.66
C PHE A 431 -54.17 -4.51 -68.40
N TYR A 432 -55.37 -4.25 -68.93
CA TYR A 432 -56.10 -3.00 -68.66
C TYR A 432 -56.64 -2.95 -67.22
N VAL A 433 -57.03 -4.11 -66.67
CA VAL A 433 -57.51 -4.23 -65.28
C VAL A 433 -56.34 -4.23 -64.27
N HIS A 434 -55.18 -4.78 -64.64
CA HIS A 434 -53.97 -4.72 -63.79
C HIS A 434 -53.35 -3.33 -63.74
N PHE A 435 -53.42 -2.52 -64.81
CA PHE A 435 -52.88 -1.15 -64.81
C PHE A 435 -53.65 -0.22 -63.84
N LEU A 436 -54.98 -0.37 -63.76
CA LEU A 436 -55.80 0.34 -62.77
C LEU A 436 -55.64 -0.20 -61.33
N SER A 437 -55.23 -1.46 -61.18
CA SER A 437 -54.98 -2.07 -59.86
C SER A 437 -53.56 -1.80 -59.34
N PHE A 438 -52.59 -1.54 -60.23
CA PHE A 438 -51.20 -1.23 -59.87
C PHE A 438 -51.02 0.23 -59.42
N GLU A 439 -51.81 1.17 -59.94
CA GLU A 439 -51.90 2.53 -59.36
C GLU A 439 -52.49 2.53 -57.94
N ALA A 440 -53.38 1.59 -57.61
CA ALA A 440 -53.91 1.43 -56.25
C ALA A 440 -52.92 0.76 -55.27
N TYR A 441 -52.01 -0.11 -55.76
CA TYR A 441 -51.07 -0.86 -54.92
C TYR A 441 -49.73 -0.15 -54.69
N ILE A 442 -49.31 0.75 -55.60
CA ILE A 442 -48.10 1.57 -55.43
C ILE A 442 -48.28 2.71 -54.42
N SER A 443 -49.52 3.09 -54.07
CA SER A 443 -49.76 4.08 -53.01
C SER A 443 -49.50 3.54 -51.59
N VAL A 444 -49.34 2.22 -51.40
CA VAL A 444 -49.24 1.61 -50.06
C VAL A 444 -47.85 1.02 -49.74
N SER A 445 -46.92 0.89 -50.69
CA SER A 445 -45.76 0.00 -50.48
C SER A 445 -44.38 0.51 -50.94
N CYS A 446 -44.13 1.82 -50.97
CA CYS A 446 -42.80 2.34 -51.30
C CYS A 446 -42.45 3.60 -50.49
N LEU A 447 -42.01 3.40 -49.24
CA LEU A 447 -40.77 3.97 -48.68
C LEU A 447 -40.50 3.39 -47.26
N PRO A 448 -39.37 2.70 -47.03
CA PRO A 448 -38.83 2.34 -45.70
C PRO A 448 -37.95 3.51 -45.16
N PRO A 449 -37.26 3.48 -43.99
CA PRO A 449 -36.87 2.30 -43.18
C PRO A 449 -36.86 2.54 -41.64
N PHE A 450 -36.30 1.57 -40.90
CA PHE A 450 -35.86 1.64 -39.49
C PHE A 450 -36.91 1.42 -38.38
N GLN A 451 -36.97 0.16 -37.92
CA GLN A 451 -37.42 -0.18 -36.58
C GLN A 451 -36.17 -0.30 -35.67
N TRP A 452 -35.95 0.69 -34.82
CA TRP A 452 -35.26 0.48 -33.55
C TRP A 452 -36.30 0.02 -32.54
N VAL A 453 -36.07 -1.13 -31.91
CA VAL A 453 -36.75 -1.54 -30.69
C VAL A 453 -36.08 -0.78 -29.54
N LEU A 454 -36.85 0.12 -28.90
CA LEU A 454 -36.58 0.66 -27.58
C LEU A 454 -37.86 0.46 -26.78
N HIS A 455 -37.78 -0.45 -25.81
CA HIS A 455 -38.87 -0.72 -24.88
C HIS A 455 -38.88 0.40 -23.82
N GLU A 456 -39.94 1.20 -23.86
CA GLU A 456 -40.86 1.43 -22.73
C GLU A 456 -40.30 2.04 -21.43
N VAL A 457 -40.67 3.31 -21.17
CA VAL A 457 -41.17 3.76 -19.85
C VAL A 457 -42.29 4.77 -20.07
N HIS A 458 -43.50 4.41 -19.62
CA HIS A 458 -44.66 5.30 -19.47
C HIS A 458 -44.59 6.10 -18.16
N GLY A 459 -45.16 7.31 -18.16
CA GLY A 459 -45.58 7.99 -16.93
C GLY A 459 -45.87 9.47 -17.09
N TRP A 460 -47.15 9.81 -17.29
CA TRP A 460 -47.70 11.18 -17.28
C TRP A 460 -48.09 11.64 -15.86
N SER A 461 -48.34 12.95 -15.76
CA SER A 461 -49.08 13.76 -14.75
C SER A 461 -48.16 14.73 -13.99
N GLU A 462 -48.51 15.97 -13.64
CA GLU A 462 -49.64 16.87 -13.89
C GLU A 462 -49.23 18.26 -13.30
N TRP A 463 -49.79 19.36 -13.85
CA TRP A 463 -50.02 20.70 -13.24
C TRP A 463 -48.84 21.65 -12.93
N ALA A 464 -48.88 22.86 -13.53
CA ALA A 464 -49.26 24.13 -12.87
C ALA A 464 -48.70 25.40 -13.58
N VAL A 465 -49.65 26.23 -14.07
CA VAL A 465 -49.77 27.71 -14.06
C VAL A 465 -48.50 28.61 -14.19
N GLY A 466 -48.54 29.59 -15.12
CA GLY A 466 -47.46 30.55 -15.45
C GLY A 466 -47.36 31.77 -14.51
N PRO A 467 -47.02 33.02 -14.95
CA PRO A 467 -46.45 33.52 -16.22
C PRO A 467 -45.31 34.59 -16.05
N ALA A 468 -44.89 35.19 -17.18
CA ALA A 468 -44.34 36.58 -17.36
C ALA A 468 -42.81 36.83 -17.46
N SER A 469 -42.31 36.86 -18.72
CA SER A 469 -41.72 38.00 -19.49
C SER A 469 -40.51 38.83 -18.94
N PRO A 470 -39.86 39.71 -19.75
CA PRO A 470 -39.06 39.39 -20.94
C PRO A 470 -37.75 40.24 -21.11
N ARG A 471 -37.01 39.94 -22.21
CA ARG A 471 -36.22 40.87 -23.09
C ARG A 471 -34.85 41.42 -22.67
N LEU A 472 -33.90 41.21 -23.61
CA LEU A 472 -32.90 42.10 -24.25
C LEU A 472 -31.59 41.32 -24.36
N GLY A 473 -30.82 41.26 -25.45
CA GLY A 473 -30.76 41.90 -26.76
C GLY A 473 -29.40 41.46 -27.34
N VAL A 474 -29.35 40.96 -28.59
CA VAL A 474 -28.64 41.57 -29.74
C VAL A 474 -27.13 41.77 -29.45
N GLU A 475 -26.21 41.08 -30.14
CA GLU A 475 -25.64 41.56 -31.41
C GLU A 475 -25.04 40.45 -32.31
N PHE A 476 -25.16 40.72 -33.61
CA PHE A 476 -24.72 39.98 -34.80
C PHE A 476 -23.34 40.51 -35.29
N PHE A 477 -22.55 39.66 -35.97
CA PHE A 477 -21.84 39.89 -37.27
C PHE A 477 -20.76 38.79 -37.44
N VAL A 478 -20.90 37.80 -38.34
CA VAL A 478 -20.68 37.78 -39.80
C VAL A 478 -19.24 38.11 -40.24
N GLY A 479 -18.60 37.12 -40.88
CA GLY A 479 -17.35 37.27 -41.63
C GLY A 479 -17.04 36.02 -42.46
N CYS A 480 -17.46 36.05 -43.72
CA CYS A 480 -17.35 35.01 -44.75
C CYS A 480 -16.14 35.31 -45.67
N SER A 481 -15.47 34.29 -46.23
CA SER A 481 -15.20 34.16 -47.69
C SER A 481 -14.09 33.13 -48.03
N CYS A 482 -14.43 32.23 -48.98
CA CYS A 482 -13.72 31.81 -50.22
C CYS A 482 -12.24 31.35 -50.14
N SER A 483 -11.72 30.37 -50.90
CA SER A 483 -12.09 29.76 -52.19
C SER A 483 -11.19 28.54 -52.49
N ASP A 484 -11.62 27.75 -53.48
CA ASP A 484 -11.12 26.49 -54.08
C ASP A 484 -9.60 26.30 -54.33
N SER A 485 -9.13 25.03 -54.28
CA SER A 485 -8.50 24.30 -55.41
C SER A 485 -7.81 22.98 -55.00
N ILE A 486 -7.91 21.98 -55.88
CA ILE A 486 -7.36 20.60 -55.83
C ILE A 486 -5.89 20.57 -56.30
N VAL A 487 -5.02 19.80 -55.61
CA VAL A 487 -3.79 19.19 -56.20
C VAL A 487 -3.47 17.83 -55.54
N ILE A 488 -3.15 16.85 -56.37
CA ILE A 488 -2.66 15.49 -56.05
C ILE A 488 -1.12 15.52 -55.94
N GLY A 489 -0.52 14.82 -54.97
CA GLY A 489 0.91 14.46 -55.07
C GLY A 489 1.60 13.98 -53.79
N SER A 490 1.84 12.66 -53.72
CA SER A 490 3.08 11.97 -53.33
C SER A 490 3.94 12.52 -52.15
N THR A 491 4.15 11.71 -51.11
CA THR A 491 5.45 11.06 -50.79
C THR A 491 5.43 10.37 -49.42
N SER A 492 5.98 9.15 -49.40
CA SER A 492 6.26 8.34 -48.21
C SER A 492 7.37 8.93 -47.35
N VAL A 493 7.23 8.90 -46.02
CA VAL A 493 8.31 8.54 -45.07
C VAL A 493 7.71 7.85 -43.84
N SER A 494 8.12 6.60 -43.64
CA SER A 494 7.90 5.78 -42.44
C SER A 494 8.79 6.26 -41.28
N VAL A 495 8.31 6.25 -40.02
CA VAL A 495 8.97 5.63 -38.85
C VAL A 495 7.96 5.51 -37.68
N VAL A 496 7.54 4.26 -37.43
CA VAL A 496 7.48 3.54 -36.12
C VAL A 496 7.03 4.30 -34.86
N TRP A 497 5.86 3.94 -34.30
CA TRP A 497 5.77 3.26 -32.99
C TRP A 497 4.41 2.60 -32.73
N ILE A 498 4.46 1.56 -31.90
CA ILE A 498 3.51 0.46 -31.74
C ILE A 498 2.44 0.77 -30.67
N MET A 499 1.19 0.63 -31.09
CA MET A 499 0.05 -0.08 -30.48
C MET A 499 0.04 -0.53 -28.99
N ILE A 500 -1.19 -0.43 -28.43
CA ILE A 500 -1.91 -1.37 -27.51
C ILE A 500 -2.01 -1.00 -26.01
N LEU A 501 -3.19 -0.45 -25.66
CA LEU A 501 -4.28 -1.07 -24.88
C LEU A 501 -4.16 -1.29 -23.35
N MET A 502 -5.22 -0.79 -22.67
CA MET A 502 -5.95 -1.30 -21.51
C MET A 502 -5.83 -0.54 -20.18
N CYS A 503 -6.92 0.14 -19.79
CA CYS A 503 -7.58 -0.13 -18.51
C CYS A 503 -8.98 0.50 -18.48
N ASN A 504 -9.99 -0.35 -18.61
CA ASN A 504 -11.38 -0.07 -18.28
C ASN A 504 -11.89 -1.33 -17.60
N GLN A 505 -11.97 -1.35 -16.26
CA GLN A 505 -12.87 -2.23 -15.50
C GLN A 505 -12.80 -1.86 -14.00
N MET A 506 -13.81 -1.13 -13.52
CA MET A 506 -14.30 -1.29 -12.14
C MET A 506 -15.38 -2.39 -12.14
N PRO A 507 -15.65 -3.01 -10.98
CA PRO A 507 -17.02 -3.34 -10.63
C PRO A 507 -17.50 -2.56 -9.40
N ALA A 508 -18.79 -2.27 -9.45
CA ALA A 508 -19.58 -1.44 -8.57
C ALA A 508 -19.80 -2.03 -7.17
N PHE A 509 -20.06 -1.15 -6.19
CA PHE A 509 -20.76 -1.45 -4.96
C PHE A 509 -22.10 -0.69 -4.93
N LEU A 510 -23.18 -1.42 -4.63
CA LEU A 510 -24.54 -0.93 -4.42
C LEU A 510 -24.74 -0.34 -3.00
N PRO A 511 -25.79 0.48 -2.77
CA PRO A 511 -26.02 1.22 -1.53
C PRO A 511 -26.95 0.49 -0.56
N VAL A 512 -26.83 0.80 0.74
CA VAL A 512 -27.74 0.35 1.82
C VAL A 512 -28.31 1.60 2.55
N PRO A 513 -29.61 1.64 2.92
CA PRO A 513 -30.25 2.83 3.45
C PRO A 513 -30.16 2.98 4.97
N CYS A 514 -30.22 4.25 5.41
CA CYS A 514 -30.25 4.70 6.80
C CYS A 514 -31.64 4.56 7.45
N SER A 515 -31.66 4.16 8.73
CA SER A 515 -32.63 4.67 9.71
C SER A 515 -32.04 4.52 11.13
N GLY A 516 -32.20 5.54 11.98
CA GLY A 516 -31.93 5.42 13.42
C GLY A 516 -31.18 6.58 14.04
N SER A 517 -31.89 7.38 14.83
CA SER A 517 -31.53 8.61 15.54
C SER A 517 -30.54 8.48 16.71
N HIS A 518 -29.70 9.51 16.86
CA HIS A 518 -28.86 10.02 17.96
C HIS A 518 -29.24 9.68 19.44
N PRO A 519 -28.27 9.73 20.39
CA PRO A 519 -27.85 11.02 20.97
C PRO A 519 -26.36 11.35 20.87
N THR A 520 -26.14 12.66 20.92
CA THR A 520 -24.93 13.48 20.84
C THR A 520 -23.84 13.21 21.89
N GLU A 521 -22.58 13.27 21.47
CA GLU A 521 -21.49 13.90 22.24
C GLU A 521 -20.48 14.55 21.27
N LEU A 522 -20.13 15.80 21.58
CA LEU A 522 -19.38 16.74 20.76
C LEU A 522 -17.94 16.77 21.29
N ILE A 523 -16.95 16.32 20.50
CA ILE A 523 -15.52 16.55 20.79
C ILE A 523 -14.93 17.34 19.63
N VAL A 524 -14.59 18.60 19.92
CA VAL A 524 -13.92 19.53 19.02
C VAL A 524 -12.42 19.31 19.11
N TYR A 525 -11.77 18.93 18.01
CA TYR A 525 -10.31 18.97 17.88
C TYR A 525 -9.87 20.37 17.43
N GLY A 526 -9.24 21.12 18.34
CA GLY A 526 -8.60 22.39 18.01
C GLY A 526 -7.25 22.18 17.33
N TRP A 527 -7.04 22.84 16.20
CA TRP A 527 -5.75 22.95 15.51
C TRP A 527 -5.03 24.22 16.00
N THR A 528 -3.82 24.08 16.53
CA THR A 528 -2.94 25.22 16.85
C THR A 528 -1.91 25.41 15.74
N ALA A 529 -1.99 26.54 15.04
CA ALA A 529 -0.99 27.01 14.09
C ALA A 529 0.13 27.79 14.82
N ILE A 530 1.37 27.51 14.46
CA ILE A 530 2.58 28.21 14.92
C ILE A 530 2.94 29.26 13.86
N PRO A 531 3.11 30.56 14.19
CA PRO A 531 3.60 31.54 13.23
C PRO A 531 5.12 31.71 13.28
N LEU A 532 5.75 31.67 12.11
CA LEU A 532 7.11 32.14 11.83
C LEU A 532 7.09 33.67 11.57
N PRO A 533 8.09 34.46 11.98
CA PRO A 533 8.17 35.88 11.64
C PRO A 533 9.15 36.13 10.48
N LEU A 534 8.74 36.97 9.51
CA LEU A 534 9.65 37.69 8.62
C LEU A 534 9.19 39.14 8.41
N ASP A 535 10.21 40.01 8.49
CA ASP A 535 10.45 41.30 7.84
C ASP A 535 9.74 42.59 8.30
N GLY A 536 10.51 43.41 9.05
CA GLY A 536 11.20 44.58 8.49
C GLY A 536 10.44 45.92 8.39
N THR A 537 10.93 46.95 9.12
CA THR A 537 10.97 48.35 8.64
C THR A 537 11.95 49.20 9.46
N TYR A 538 12.53 50.19 8.77
CA TYR A 538 13.75 50.93 9.05
C TYR A 538 13.43 52.40 9.40
N HIS A 539 14.21 53.01 10.31
CA HIS A 539 14.55 54.45 10.49
C HIS A 539 14.82 54.70 11.99
N GLY A 540 15.87 55.37 12.50
CA GLY A 540 17.08 55.97 11.95
C GLY A 540 17.81 56.72 13.10
N LYS A 541 19.13 56.50 13.24
CA LYS A 541 20.22 57.35 13.78
C LYS A 541 19.94 58.35 14.95
N ARG A 542 20.61 58.17 16.11
CA ARG A 542 21.85 58.90 16.56
C ARG A 542 22.14 58.77 18.08
N ASN A 543 23.46 58.69 18.36
CA ASN A 543 24.23 59.21 19.53
C ASN A 543 24.33 58.42 20.86
N LEU A 544 25.50 57.80 21.04
CA LEU A 544 26.57 58.09 22.04
C LEU A 544 26.25 58.31 23.54
N GLN A 545 26.86 57.42 24.33
CA GLN A 545 27.57 57.60 25.62
C GLN A 545 26.88 57.34 26.99
N PRO A 546 27.67 56.97 28.03
CA PRO A 546 27.30 56.03 29.10
C PRO A 546 27.19 56.65 30.52
N GLY A 547 26.65 55.89 31.48
CA GLY A 547 27.03 55.96 32.91
C GLY A 547 25.91 56.14 33.95
N ALA A 548 26.09 55.42 35.08
CA ALA A 548 25.48 55.54 36.43
C ALA A 548 23.97 55.23 36.56
N VAL A 549 23.48 54.51 37.58
CA VAL A 549 23.87 54.30 38.99
C VAL A 549 23.70 52.84 39.39
#